data_AF-A0A0B8NZH4-F1
#
_entry.id   AF-A0A0B8NZH4-F1
#
_cell.length_a   1.000
_cell.length_b   1.000
_cell.length_c   1.000
_cell.angle_alpha   90.00
_cell.angle_beta   90.00
_cell.angle_gamma   90.00
#
_symmetry.space_group_name_H-M   'P 1'
#
loop_
_entity.id
_entity.type
_entity.pdbx_description
1 polymer ?
#
loop_
_entity_poly.entity_id
_entity_poly.type
_entity_poly.pdbx_seq_one_letter_code
_entity_poly.pdbx_strand_id
1 'polypeptide(L)'
;MQELSGGRKESIFKTGDAVKRPLNPWSSSVHKLLKAFEQQQIEGVPRVLGTDKNAEYLSFVEGDTYNYPLVGNVASTQAIESAAKLLRTIHDASEPIVDELKSCNWMLQTREPVEVICHGDFTPYNVALQGI
;
A
#
# COMPACT_ATOMS: atom_id res chain seq x y z
N MET A 1 -15.42 -7.50 14.18
CA MET A 1 -14.91 -6.24 13.64
C MET A 1 -14.10 -5.58 14.74
N GLN A 2 -12.82 -5.33 14.49
CA GLN A 2 -11.86 -4.72 15.43
C GLN A 2 -11.42 -3.38 14.85
N GLU A 3 -11.45 -2.31 15.63
CA GLU A 3 -10.85 -1.03 15.22
C GLU A 3 -9.33 -1.14 15.23
N LEU A 4 -8.67 -0.62 14.18
CA LEU A 4 -7.22 -0.51 14.12
C LEU A 4 -6.80 0.90 14.57
N SER A 5 -5.87 0.97 15.52
CA SER A 5 -5.29 2.22 16.02
C SER A 5 -3.99 2.57 15.29
N GLY A 6 -3.46 3.79 15.51
CA GLY A 6 -2.18 4.25 14.96
C GLY A 6 -2.25 5.18 13.74
N GLY A 7 -3.44 5.39 13.18
CA GLY A 7 -3.67 6.31 12.07
C GLY A 7 -4.94 7.15 12.24
N ARG A 8 -5.84 7.07 11.25
CA ARG A 8 -7.12 7.79 11.25
C ARG A 8 -8.07 7.17 12.29
N LYS A 9 -8.28 7.84 13.41
CA LYS A 9 -9.21 7.41 14.48
C LYS A 9 -10.60 7.12 13.93
N GLU A 10 -11.28 6.11 14.48
CA GLU A 10 -12.70 5.78 14.25
C GLU A 10 -13.06 5.45 12.79
N SER A 11 -12.08 5.11 11.95
CA SER A 11 -12.32 4.97 10.50
C SER A 11 -11.81 3.68 9.87
N ILE A 12 -10.93 2.94 10.55
CA ILE A 12 -10.27 1.75 10.01
C ILE A 12 -10.63 0.53 10.85
N PHE A 13 -11.19 -0.49 10.21
CA PHE A 13 -11.68 -1.69 10.91
C PHE A 13 -11.22 -2.97 10.22
N LYS A 14 -10.74 -3.95 10.99
CA LYS A 14 -10.42 -5.30 10.53
C LYS A 14 -11.58 -6.27 10.83
N THR A 15 -11.95 -7.10 9.87
CA THR A 15 -12.88 -8.23 10.04
C THR A 15 -12.34 -9.45 9.29
N GLY A 16 -11.89 -10.46 10.03
CA GLY A 16 -11.11 -11.56 9.43
C GLY A 16 -9.87 -10.98 8.75
N ASP A 17 -9.67 -11.34 7.49
CA ASP A 17 -8.54 -10.87 6.67
C ASP A 17 -8.85 -9.61 5.85
N ALA A 18 -9.99 -8.94 6.11
CA ALA A 18 -10.38 -7.73 5.41
C ALA A 18 -10.21 -6.49 6.29
N VAL A 19 -9.66 -5.43 5.71
CA VAL A 19 -9.59 -4.08 6.26
C VAL A 19 -10.59 -3.18 5.54
N LYS A 20 -11.55 -2.66 6.28
CA LYS A 20 -12.48 -1.63 5.84
C LYS A 20 -11.88 -0.26 6.13
N ARG A 21 -11.80 0.61 5.12
CA ARG A 21 -11.35 2.01 5.26
C ARG A 21 -12.12 2.95 4.32
N PRO A 22 -12.17 4.27 4.59
CA PRO A 22 -12.93 5.21 3.76
C PRO A 22 -12.36 5.33 2.35
N LEU A 23 -13.25 5.50 1.37
CA LEU A 23 -12.87 5.87 0.00
C LEU A 23 -12.29 7.30 -0.03
N ASN A 24 -11.36 7.53 -0.96
CA ASN A 24 -10.82 8.84 -1.29
C ASN A 24 -11.03 9.11 -2.80
N PRO A 25 -10.91 10.36 -3.28
CA PRO A 25 -11.05 10.66 -4.71
C PRO A 25 -10.14 9.85 -5.64
N TRP A 26 -9.00 9.39 -5.15
CA TRP A 26 -8.02 8.57 -5.88
C TRP A 26 -8.14 7.05 -5.63
N SER A 27 -9.12 6.59 -4.84
CA SER A 27 -9.27 5.16 -4.52
C SER A 27 -9.43 4.29 -5.77
N SER A 28 -10.14 4.77 -6.80
CA SER A 28 -10.31 4.02 -8.05
C SER A 28 -8.98 3.80 -8.79
N SER A 29 -8.06 4.77 -8.76
CA SER A 29 -6.72 4.66 -9.34
C SER A 29 -5.87 3.64 -8.57
N VAL A 30 -5.92 3.69 -7.24
CA VAL A 30 -5.25 2.72 -6.36
C VAL A 30 -5.81 1.31 -6.61
N HIS A 31 -7.13 1.16 -6.76
CA HIS A 31 -7.74 -0.15 -7.04
C HIS A 31 -7.29 -0.73 -8.38
N LYS A 32 -7.16 0.09 -9.43
CA LYS A 32 -6.63 -0.36 -10.72
C LYS A 32 -5.20 -0.86 -10.57
N LEU A 33 -4.35 -0.13 -9.85
CA LEU A 33 -2.96 -0.52 -9.58
C LEU A 33 -2.89 -1.85 -8.80
N LEU A 34 -3.64 -1.97 -7.70
CA LEU A 34 -3.64 -3.18 -6.88
C LEU A 34 -4.16 -4.41 -7.63
N LYS A 35 -5.15 -4.25 -8.52
CA LYS A 35 -5.62 -5.34 -9.40
C LYS A 35 -4.56 -5.75 -10.41
N ALA A 36 -3.82 -4.79 -10.98
CA ALA A 36 -2.72 -5.10 -11.88
C ALA A 36 -1.57 -5.82 -11.15
N PHE A 37 -1.25 -5.41 -9.92
CA PHE A 37 -0.30 -6.12 -9.07
C PHE A 37 -0.77 -7.54 -8.72
N GLU A 38 -2.05 -7.74 -8.44
CA GLU A 38 -2.61 -9.07 -8.22
C GLU A 38 -2.50 -9.96 -9.47
N GLN A 39 -2.78 -9.42 -10.67
CA GLN A 39 -2.60 -10.14 -11.94
C GLN A 39 -1.15 -10.50 -12.22
N GLN A 40 -0.21 -9.65 -11.80
CA GLN A 40 1.24 -9.88 -11.88
C GLN A 40 1.78 -10.72 -10.71
N GLN A 41 0.90 -11.18 -9.80
CA GLN A 41 1.26 -11.99 -8.63
C GLN A 41 2.27 -11.30 -7.70
N ILE A 42 2.22 -9.97 -7.61
CA ILE A 42 3.06 -9.20 -6.69
C ILE A 42 2.61 -9.46 -5.25
N GLU A 43 3.56 -9.91 -4.43
CA GLU A 43 3.37 -10.13 -3.00
C GLU A 43 3.71 -8.87 -2.19
N GLY A 44 3.31 -8.85 -0.92
CA GLY A 44 3.59 -7.72 -0.02
C GLY A 44 2.73 -6.47 -0.25
N VAL A 45 1.69 -6.57 -1.09
CA VAL A 45 0.69 -5.50 -1.32
C VAL A 45 -0.72 -6.00 -1.00
N PRO A 46 -1.64 -5.12 -0.54
CA PRO A 46 -3.01 -5.50 -0.29
C PRO A 46 -3.79 -5.77 -1.60
N ARG A 47 -4.79 -6.64 -1.55
CA ARG A 47 -5.70 -6.94 -2.66
C ARG A 47 -7.04 -6.24 -2.47
N VAL A 48 -7.71 -5.89 -3.57
CA VAL A 48 -9.04 -5.28 -3.52
C VAL A 48 -10.10 -6.36 -3.34
N LEU A 49 -10.77 -6.37 -2.20
CA LEU A 49 -11.84 -7.33 -1.90
C LEU A 49 -13.23 -6.80 -2.31
N GLY A 50 -13.39 -5.47 -2.35
CA GLY A 50 -14.62 -4.84 -2.80
C GLY A 50 -14.76 -3.40 -2.30
N THR A 51 -15.92 -2.81 -2.58
CA THR A 51 -16.28 -1.46 -2.15
C THR A 51 -17.76 -1.41 -1.79
N ASP A 52 -18.12 -0.56 -0.84
CA ASP A 52 -19.49 -0.09 -0.64
C ASP A 52 -19.59 1.41 -0.93
N LYS A 53 -20.72 2.04 -0.58
CA LYS A 53 -20.98 3.46 -0.86
C LYS A 53 -19.90 4.41 -0.28
N ASN A 54 -19.31 4.06 0.87
CA ASN A 54 -18.44 4.97 1.63
C ASN A 54 -17.05 4.37 1.91
N ALA A 55 -16.86 3.08 1.71
CA ALA A 55 -15.65 2.37 2.10
C ALA A 55 -15.13 1.41 1.01
N GLU A 56 -13.82 1.20 1.04
CA GLU A 56 -13.15 0.10 0.37
C GLU A 56 -12.81 -1.00 1.38
N TYR A 57 -12.76 -2.23 0.87
CA TYR A 57 -12.37 -3.43 1.59
C TYR A 57 -11.11 -3.97 0.91
N LEU A 58 -10.00 -4.00 1.64
CA LEU A 58 -8.73 -4.51 1.17
C LEU A 58 -8.28 -5.71 2.01
N SER A 59 -7.47 -6.60 1.46
CA SER A 59 -6.86 -7.66 2.27
C SER A 59 -5.91 -7.05 3.30
N PHE A 60 -5.88 -7.64 4.49
CA PHE A 60 -4.93 -7.31 5.53
C PHE A 60 -3.52 -7.76 5.09
N VAL A 61 -2.52 -6.91 5.35
CA VAL A 61 -1.10 -7.24 5.15
C VAL A 61 -0.54 -7.59 6.51
N GLU A 62 -0.09 -8.83 6.67
CA GLU A 62 0.48 -9.32 7.93
C GLU A 62 1.86 -8.71 8.20
N GLY A 63 2.15 -8.48 9.48
CA GLY A 63 3.40 -7.89 9.95
C GLY A 63 3.18 -6.69 10.88
N ASP A 64 4.29 -6.16 11.40
CA ASP A 64 4.32 -5.06 12.34
C ASP A 64 4.67 -3.74 11.63
N THR A 65 4.00 -2.65 12.00
CA THR A 65 4.37 -1.29 11.57
C THR A 65 5.04 -0.53 12.71
N TYR A 66 5.89 0.44 12.37
CA TYR A 66 6.75 1.10 13.35
C TYR A 66 6.69 2.62 13.25
N ASN A 67 6.80 3.27 14.42
CA ASN A 67 6.99 4.71 14.54
C ASN A 67 8.42 5.02 14.99
N TYR A 68 8.87 6.25 14.73
CA TYR A 68 10.18 6.71 15.19
C TYR A 68 10.20 6.97 16.71
N PRO A 69 11.36 6.78 17.38
CA PRO A 69 12.61 6.25 16.84
C PRO A 69 12.52 4.74 16.57
N LEU A 70 13.20 4.29 15.50
CA LEU A 70 13.22 2.87 15.11
C LEU A 70 14.14 2.07 16.04
N VAL A 71 13.60 0.99 16.62
CA VAL A 71 14.32 0.10 17.53
C VAL A 71 13.96 -1.36 17.22
N GLY A 72 14.91 -2.28 17.35
CA GLY A 72 14.72 -3.71 17.09
C GLY A 72 14.86 -4.06 15.60
N ASN A 73 14.11 -5.06 15.14
CA ASN A 73 14.26 -5.64 13.79
C ASN A 73 14.12 -4.60 12.68
N VAL A 74 13.20 -3.63 12.81
CA VAL A 74 12.97 -2.57 11.82
C VAL A 74 14.18 -1.65 11.64
N ALA A 75 15.08 -1.56 12.62
CA ALA A 75 16.31 -0.78 12.54
C ALA A 75 17.49 -1.57 11.93
N SER A 76 17.26 -2.81 11.50
CA SER A 76 18.30 -3.66 10.91
C SER A 76 18.57 -3.31 9.45
N THR A 77 19.77 -3.65 8.96
CA THR A 77 20.10 -3.57 7.53
C THR A 77 19.20 -4.47 6.69
N GLN A 78 18.81 -5.64 7.21
CA GLN A 78 17.94 -6.59 6.51
C GLN A 78 16.55 -6.01 6.26
N ALA A 79 15.99 -5.28 7.24
CA ALA A 79 14.69 -4.63 7.11
C ALA A 79 14.69 -3.51 6.04
N ILE A 80 15.73 -2.66 6.00
CA ILE A 80 15.80 -1.61 4.97
C ILE A 80 16.09 -2.20 3.58
N GLU A 81 16.91 -3.25 3.48
CA GLU A 81 17.15 -3.95 2.22
C GLU A 81 15.89 -4.64 1.68
N SER A 82 15.11 -5.30 2.54
CA SER A 82 13.87 -5.96 2.14
C SER A 82 12.79 -4.94 1.73
N ALA A 83 12.65 -3.85 2.48
CA ALA A 83 11.75 -2.75 2.13
C ALA A 83 12.14 -2.09 0.78
N ALA A 84 13.43 -1.88 0.53
CA ALA A 84 13.92 -1.33 -0.74
C ALA A 84 13.66 -2.28 -1.92
N LYS A 85 13.81 -3.60 -1.72
CA LYS A 85 13.45 -4.61 -2.72
C LYS A 85 11.95 -4.60 -3.01
N LEU A 86 11.09 -4.52 -1.99
CA LEU A 86 9.64 -4.41 -2.18
C LEU A 86 9.28 -3.14 -2.98
N LEU A 87 9.85 -1.99 -2.62
CA LEU A 87 9.64 -0.74 -3.35
C LEU A 87 10.06 -0.85 -4.82
N ARG A 88 11.21 -1.47 -5.08
CA ARG A 88 11.67 -1.73 -6.45
C ARG A 88 10.70 -2.64 -7.20
N THR A 89 10.25 -3.74 -6.59
CA THR A 89 9.30 -4.69 -7.19
C THR A 89 8.00 -4.00 -7.60
N ILE A 90 7.41 -3.17 -6.73
CA ILE A 90 6.15 -2.48 -7.07
C ILE A 90 6.36 -1.39 -8.14
N HIS A 91 7.53 -0.75 -8.18
CA HIS A 91 7.88 0.20 -9.24
C HIS A 91 8.02 -0.52 -10.60
N ASP A 92 8.80 -1.60 -10.67
CA ASP A 92 8.99 -2.39 -11.89
C ASP A 92 7.67 -2.97 -12.41
N ALA A 93 6.83 -3.48 -11.51
CA ALA A 93 5.51 -4.00 -11.86
C ALA A 93 4.55 -2.91 -12.39
N SER A 94 4.81 -1.65 -12.06
CA SER A 94 4.00 -0.52 -12.53
C SER A 94 4.44 0.03 -13.88
N GLU A 95 5.70 -0.17 -14.28
CA GLU A 95 6.26 0.30 -15.55
C GLU A 95 5.42 -0.12 -16.78
N PRO A 96 5.04 -1.41 -16.97
CA PRO A 96 4.29 -1.82 -18.16
C PRO A 96 2.86 -1.28 -18.23
N ILE A 97 2.32 -0.75 -17.11
CA ILE A 97 0.95 -0.24 -17.00
C ILE A 97 0.90 1.27 -16.76
N VAL A 98 2.05 1.96 -16.78
CA VAL A 98 2.16 3.37 -16.39
C VAL A 98 1.38 4.27 -17.36
N ASP A 99 1.40 3.96 -18.66
CA ASP A 99 0.68 4.72 -19.69
C ASP A 99 -0.84 4.69 -19.51
N GLU A 100 -1.38 3.57 -19.05
CA GLU A 100 -2.81 3.42 -18.75
C GLU A 100 -3.19 4.17 -17.47
N LEU A 101 -2.28 4.23 -16.50
CA LEU A 101 -2.55 4.74 -15.16
C LEU A 101 -2.17 6.21 -14.95
N LYS A 102 -1.26 6.78 -15.75
CA LYS A 102 -0.75 8.16 -15.57
C LYS A 102 -1.81 9.24 -15.68
N SER A 103 -2.89 8.97 -16.42
CA SER A 103 -4.04 9.88 -16.58
C SER A 103 -5.14 9.69 -15.52
N CYS A 104 -4.99 8.70 -14.64
CA CYS A 104 -5.92 8.48 -13.53
C CYS A 104 -5.77 9.56 -12.45
N ASN A 105 -6.76 9.63 -11.55
CA ASN A 105 -6.76 10.61 -10.46
C ASN A 105 -5.84 10.15 -9.32
N TRP A 106 -4.71 10.82 -9.10
CA TRP A 106 -3.75 10.50 -8.05
C TRP A 106 -3.75 11.57 -6.95
N MET A 107 -3.42 11.18 -5.71
CA MET A 107 -3.32 12.11 -4.58
C MET A 107 -2.22 13.14 -4.78
N LEU A 108 -1.07 12.68 -5.28
CA LEU A 108 0.11 13.52 -5.52
C LEU A 108 0.18 13.90 -6.99
N GLN A 109 0.75 15.07 -7.26
CA GLN A 109 0.95 15.56 -8.61
C GLN A 109 1.95 14.66 -9.36
N THR A 110 1.61 14.32 -10.61
CA THR A 110 2.48 13.62 -11.55
C THR A 110 3.76 14.42 -11.82
N ARG A 111 4.90 13.72 -11.91
CA ARG A 111 6.20 14.28 -12.28
C ARG A 111 6.64 13.66 -13.60
N GLU A 112 7.16 14.50 -14.50
CA GLU A 112 7.62 14.07 -15.81
C GLU A 112 9.16 13.90 -15.83
N PRO A 113 9.69 12.90 -16.56
CA PRO A 113 8.95 11.86 -17.27
C PRO A 113 8.29 10.85 -16.30
N VAL A 114 7.10 10.35 -16.65
CA VAL A 114 6.45 9.28 -15.87
C VAL A 114 7.05 7.92 -16.24
N GLU A 115 7.85 7.35 -15.34
CA GLU A 115 8.47 6.03 -15.53
C GLU A 115 7.74 4.93 -14.75
N VAL A 116 7.24 5.24 -13.55
CA VAL A 116 6.57 4.30 -12.63
C VAL A 116 5.49 4.99 -11.82
N ILE A 117 4.61 4.21 -11.17
CA ILE A 117 3.68 4.72 -10.16
C ILE A 117 4.34 4.60 -8.77
N CYS A 118 4.67 5.74 -8.17
CA CYS A 118 5.30 5.80 -6.86
C CYS A 118 4.30 5.52 -5.72
N HIS A 119 4.75 4.88 -4.63
CA HIS A 119 3.96 4.75 -3.39
C HIS A 119 3.62 6.12 -2.77
N GLY A 120 4.53 7.10 -2.87
CA GLY A 120 4.32 8.48 -2.43
C GLY A 120 4.51 8.78 -0.93
N ASP A 121 4.56 7.74 -0.08
CA ASP A 121 4.79 7.84 1.37
C ASP A 121 5.31 6.50 1.92
N PHE A 122 6.47 6.06 1.43
CA PHE A 122 7.06 4.76 1.76
C PHE A 122 7.86 4.84 3.08
N THR A 123 7.13 4.80 4.19
CA THR A 123 7.64 5.04 5.56
C THR A 123 7.36 3.86 6.49
N PRO A 124 8.08 3.70 7.63
CA PRO A 124 7.94 2.54 8.51
C PRO A 124 6.54 2.31 9.10
N TYR A 125 5.68 3.33 9.15
CA TYR A 125 4.29 3.19 9.59
C TYR A 125 3.32 2.83 8.46
N ASN A 126 3.77 2.85 7.20
CA ASN A 126 3.00 2.47 6.00
C ASN A 126 3.46 1.14 5.37
N VAL A 127 4.51 0.52 5.92
CA VAL A 127 5.07 -0.76 5.46
C VAL A 127 5.10 -1.72 6.64
N ALA A 128 4.55 -2.92 6.48
CA ALA A 128 4.56 -3.95 7.50
C ALA A 128 5.80 -4.83 7.38
N LEU A 129 6.53 -5.02 8.47
CA LEU A 129 7.66 -5.95 8.55
C LEU A 129 7.16 -7.28 9.12
N GLN A 130 7.41 -8.36 8.42
CA GLN A 130 7.16 -9.71 8.92
C GLN A 130 8.50 -10.42 9.14
N GLY A 131 8.81 -10.76 10.39
CA GLY A 131 10.05 -11.44 10.74
C GLY A 131 11.20 -10.49 11.12
N ILE A 132 12.42 -10.84 10.68
CA ILE A 132 13.68 -10.10 10.89
C ILE A 132 14.19 -9.62 9.54
#